data_AF-A0A849R384-F1
#
_entry.id   AF-A0A849R384-F1
#
_cell.length_a   1.000
_cell.length_b   1.000
_cell.length_c   1.000
_cell.angle_alpha   90.00
_cell.angle_beta   90.00
_cell.angle_gamma   90.00
#
_symmetry.space_group_name_H-M   'P 1'
#
loop_
_entity.id
_entity.type
_entity.pdbx_description
1 polymer ?
#
loop_
_entity_poly.entity_id
_entity_poly.type
_entity_poly.pdbx_seq_one_letter_code
_entity_poly.pdbx_strand_id
1 'polypeptide(L)'
;MCGQMRQFLDATGRLWKDRALVGKIGSVFTSSATPHGGQESTILRFHTTLIHHGMFVVGLPYTFEGQERNDEITGGSPYGSSTIAGNTGERMPSENELAAARFQGKYVAMLASTLAQHRREIIDAMCE
;
A
#
# COMPACT_ATOMS: atom_id res chain seq x y z
N MET A 1 7.75 -2.96 -7.64
CA MET A 1 6.61 -2.87 -8.58
C MET A 1 7.01 -3.47 -9.92
N CYS A 2 6.09 -3.95 -10.74
CA CYS A 2 6.38 -4.44 -12.10
C CYS A 2 6.60 -3.30 -13.10
N GLY A 3 7.13 -3.62 -14.29
CA GLY A 3 7.40 -2.64 -15.34
C GLY A 3 6.16 -1.88 -15.82
N GLN A 4 5.02 -2.58 -15.92
CA GLN A 4 3.73 -1.98 -16.29
C GLN A 4 3.30 -0.90 -15.28
N MET A 5 3.43 -1.17 -13.98
CA MET A 5 3.13 -0.18 -12.94
C MET A 5 4.12 0.98 -12.95
N ARG A 6 5.42 0.71 -13.17
CA ARG A 6 6.43 1.76 -13.29
C ARG A 6 6.09 2.71 -14.44
N GLN A 7 5.80 2.17 -15.62
CA GLN A 7 5.42 2.95 -16.80
C GLN A 7 4.15 3.79 -16.56
N PHE A 8 3.14 3.21 -15.91
CA PHE A 8 1.94 3.95 -15.54
C PHE A 8 2.26 5.15 -14.63
N LEU A 9 3.07 4.95 -13.58
CA LEU A 9 3.44 6.01 -12.65
C LEU A 9 4.38 7.04 -13.31
N ASP A 10 5.25 6.65 -14.23
CA ASP A 10 6.08 7.59 -15.01
C ASP A 10 5.23 8.57 -15.83
N ALA A 11 4.06 8.13 -16.32
CA ALA A 11 3.13 8.98 -17.05
C ALA A 11 2.38 10.01 -16.18
N THR A 12 2.55 9.99 -14.86
CA THR A 12 1.84 10.90 -13.92
C THR A 12 2.57 12.22 -13.66
N GLY A 13 3.60 12.56 -14.43
CA GLY A 13 4.40 13.78 -14.25
C GLY A 13 3.59 15.08 -14.25
N ARG A 14 2.48 15.14 -15.00
CA ARG A 14 1.55 16.29 -14.96
C ARG A 14 0.82 16.39 -13.61
N LEU A 15 0.32 15.28 -13.07
CA LEU A 15 -0.33 15.24 -11.76
C LEU A 15 0.63 15.64 -10.64
N TRP A 16 1.90 15.23 -10.77
CA TRP A 16 2.97 15.67 -9.87
C TRP A 16 3.18 17.18 -9.94
N LYS A 17 3.37 17.74 -11.15
CA LYS A 17 3.58 19.19 -11.35
C LYS A 17 2.42 20.02 -10.80
N ASP A 18 1.19 19.55 -11.00
CA ASP A 18 -0.03 20.23 -10.56
C ASP A 18 -0.37 19.94 -9.08
N ARG A 19 0.47 19.21 -8.34
CA ARG A 19 0.26 18.81 -6.94
C ARG A 19 -1.07 18.07 -6.70
N ALA A 20 -1.61 17.42 -7.73
CA ALA A 20 -2.97 16.88 -7.73
C ALA A 20 -3.18 15.76 -6.70
N LEU A 21 -2.11 15.05 -6.33
CA LEU A 21 -2.15 13.93 -5.38
C LEU A 21 -1.71 14.28 -3.96
N VAL A 22 -1.23 15.51 -3.73
CA VAL A 22 -0.72 15.93 -2.41
C VAL A 22 -1.82 15.79 -1.35
N GLY A 23 -1.50 15.23 -0.19
CA GLY A 23 -2.44 15.02 0.91
C GLY A 23 -3.51 13.95 0.66
N LYS A 24 -3.41 13.14 -0.39
CA LYS A 24 -4.26 11.95 -0.56
C LYS A 24 -3.64 10.76 0.18
N ILE A 25 -4.47 9.79 0.59
CA ILE A 25 -3.99 8.52 1.14
C ILE A 25 -3.44 7.64 0.00
N GLY A 26 -2.24 7.12 0.19
CA GLY A 26 -1.60 6.10 -0.65
C GLY A 26 -1.32 4.85 0.17
N SER A 27 -1.63 3.68 -0.40
CA SER A 27 -1.40 2.39 0.24
C SER A 27 -1.09 1.34 -0.81
N VAL A 28 -0.35 0.30 -0.43
CA VAL A 28 0.21 -0.68 -1.37
C VAL A 28 -0.01 -2.08 -0.82
N PHE A 29 -0.23 -3.03 -1.74
CA PHE A 29 -0.18 -4.45 -1.49
C PHE A 29 0.71 -5.12 -2.54
N THR A 30 1.19 -6.34 -2.28
CA THR A 30 2.04 -7.04 -3.25
C THR A 30 1.85 -8.57 -3.29
N SER A 31 2.52 -9.22 -4.24
CA SER A 31 2.59 -10.68 -4.36
C SER A 31 4.02 -11.07 -4.74
N SER A 32 4.53 -12.16 -4.18
CA SER A 32 5.83 -12.75 -4.54
C SER A 32 5.76 -14.27 -4.69
N ALA A 33 6.73 -14.85 -5.38
CA ALA A 33 6.84 -16.30 -5.52
C ALA A 33 7.23 -16.99 -4.20
N THR A 34 8.14 -16.38 -3.42
CA THR A 34 8.70 -16.96 -2.19
C THR A 34 8.44 -16.07 -0.95
N PRO A 35 8.48 -16.63 0.28
CA PRO A 35 8.12 -15.92 1.51
C PRO A 35 8.92 -14.65 1.82
N HIS A 36 10.16 -14.52 1.33
CA HIS A 36 10.99 -13.33 1.58
C HIS A 36 11.49 -12.68 0.27
N GLY A 37 10.97 -13.13 -0.87
CA GLY A 37 11.30 -12.64 -2.21
C GLY A 37 10.67 -11.29 -2.52
N GLY A 38 10.94 -10.28 -1.69
CA GLY A 38 10.47 -8.92 -1.90
C GLY A 38 9.08 -8.60 -1.38
N GLN A 39 8.53 -9.40 -0.46
CA GLN A 39 7.26 -9.12 0.26
C GLN A 39 7.27 -7.69 0.85
N GLU A 40 8.32 -7.34 1.57
CA GLU A 40 8.45 -6.02 2.20
C GLU A 40 9.08 -4.98 1.26
N SER A 41 10.22 -5.34 0.64
CA SER A 41 11.03 -4.38 -0.12
C SER A 41 10.33 -3.83 -1.36
N THR A 42 9.40 -4.58 -1.96
CA THR A 42 8.55 -4.11 -3.04
C THR A 42 7.65 -2.97 -2.59
N ILE A 43 7.05 -3.10 -1.41
CA ILE A 43 6.15 -2.12 -0.81
C ILE A 43 6.94 -0.88 -0.38
N LEU A 44 8.02 -1.09 0.38
CA LEU A 44 8.90 -0.01 0.84
C LEU A 44 9.40 0.88 -0.30
N ARG A 45 9.84 0.28 -1.42
CA ARG A 45 10.25 1.04 -2.61
C ARG A 45 9.09 1.71 -3.33
N PHE A 46 7.88 1.13 -3.28
CA PHE A 46 6.70 1.77 -3.86
C PHE A 46 6.37 3.06 -3.10
N HIS A 47 6.48 3.04 -1.77
CA HIS A 47 6.22 4.21 -0.93
C HIS A 47 7.05 5.42 -1.35
N THR A 48 8.28 5.24 -1.81
CA THR A 48 9.10 6.34 -2.36
C THR A 48 8.35 7.12 -3.45
N THR A 49 7.75 6.45 -4.44
CA THR A 49 6.98 7.14 -5.50
C THR A 49 5.75 7.86 -4.93
N LEU A 50 5.04 7.26 -3.97
CA LEU A 50 3.87 7.88 -3.34
C LEU A 50 4.25 9.15 -2.57
N ILE A 51 5.38 9.12 -1.86
CA ILE A 51 5.92 10.26 -1.13
C ILE A 51 6.33 11.39 -2.09
N HIS A 52 6.92 11.07 -3.25
CA HIS A 52 7.21 12.08 -4.28
C HIS A 52 5.95 12.78 -4.80
N HIS A 53 4.79 12.11 -4.78
CA HIS A 53 3.49 12.71 -5.09
C HIS A 53 2.85 13.47 -3.90
N GLY A 54 3.50 13.51 -2.74
CA GLY A 54 3.02 14.16 -1.53
C GLY A 54 1.86 13.42 -0.84
N MET A 55 1.73 12.12 -1.06
CA MET A 55 0.67 11.30 -0.46
C MET A 55 1.00 10.91 0.99
N PHE A 56 -0.02 10.76 1.83
CA PHE A 56 0.10 10.11 3.13
C PHE A 56 0.15 8.60 2.95
N VAL A 57 1.25 7.97 3.35
CA VAL A 57 1.45 6.52 3.22
C VAL A 57 0.81 5.79 4.41
N VAL A 58 -0.04 4.81 4.12
CA VAL A 58 -0.73 3.98 5.11
C VAL A 58 -0.44 2.51 4.83
N GLY A 59 0.05 1.79 5.84
CA GLY A 59 0.32 0.34 5.78
C GLY A 59 -0.78 -0.52 6.40
N LEU A 60 -0.40 -1.68 6.92
CA LEU A 60 -1.27 -2.62 7.64
C LEU A 60 -0.88 -2.61 9.13
N PRO A 61 -1.65 -1.97 10.02
CA PRO A 61 -1.28 -1.89 11.43
C PRO A 61 -1.38 -3.25 12.13
N TYR A 62 -0.57 -3.46 13.18
CA TYR A 62 -0.59 -4.69 14.01
C TYR A 62 -1.89 -4.89 14.81
N THR A 63 -2.81 -3.92 14.80
CA THR A 63 -4.20 -4.16 15.24
C THR A 63 -4.93 -5.20 14.39
N PHE A 64 -4.40 -5.54 13.21
CA PHE A 64 -4.67 -6.81 12.56
C PHE A 64 -3.72 -7.89 13.12
N GLU A 65 -4.20 -8.63 14.12
CA GLU A 65 -3.45 -9.68 14.85
C GLU A 65 -2.96 -10.82 13.93
N GLY A 66 -3.55 -10.99 12.74
CA GLY A 66 -3.11 -11.99 11.77
C GLY A 66 -1.66 -11.84 11.28
N GLN A 67 -1.02 -10.69 11.53
CA GLN A 67 0.42 -10.49 11.29
C GLN A 67 1.33 -11.23 12.27
N GLU A 68 0.85 -11.59 13.45
CA GLU A 68 1.65 -12.25 14.50
C GLU A 68 1.58 -13.78 14.42
N ARG A 69 0.87 -14.31 13.42
CA ARG A 69 0.72 -15.75 13.19
C ARG A 69 2.04 -16.42 12.84
N ASN A 70 2.24 -17.60 13.40
CA ASN A 70 3.43 -18.44 13.21
C ASN A 70 3.09 -19.91 12.96
N ASP A 71 1.81 -20.22 12.73
CA ASP A 71 1.25 -21.55 12.53
C ASP A 71 1.07 -21.92 11.04
N GLU A 72 1.16 -20.95 10.13
CA GLU A 72 1.08 -21.15 8.69
C GLU A 72 2.04 -20.23 7.91
N ILE A 73 2.40 -20.62 6.68
CA ILE A 73 3.08 -19.71 5.75
C ILE A 73 2.05 -18.68 5.27
N THR A 74 2.20 -17.45 5.71
CA THR A 74 1.36 -16.30 5.35
C THR A 74 2.23 -15.14 4.86
N GLY A 75 1.75 -14.45 3.82
CA GLY A 75 2.20 -13.11 3.48
C GLY A 75 1.66 -12.07 4.47
N GLY A 76 1.99 -10.81 4.20
CA GLY A 76 1.70 -9.65 5.03
C GLY A 76 2.95 -9.03 5.64
N SER A 77 2.92 -7.72 5.82
CA SER A 77 3.92 -6.96 6.56
C SER A 77 3.27 -5.68 7.09
N PRO A 78 3.85 -4.98 8.08
CA PRO A 78 3.28 -3.73 8.56
C PRO A 78 3.24 -2.64 7.47
N TYR A 79 4.03 -2.81 6.41
CA TYR A 79 4.07 -1.90 5.26
C TYR A 79 2.84 -2.04 4.34
N GLY A 80 2.17 -3.19 4.36
CA GLY A 80 1.00 -3.49 3.55
C GLY A 80 0.74 -4.99 3.44
N SER A 81 -0.50 -5.35 3.07
CA SER A 81 -0.90 -6.73 2.83
C SER A 81 -0.18 -7.31 1.62
N SER A 82 0.00 -8.62 1.64
CA SER A 82 0.63 -9.32 0.53
C SER A 82 0.28 -10.80 0.54
N THR A 83 0.54 -11.46 -0.58
CA THR A 83 0.30 -12.90 -0.76
C THR A 83 1.53 -13.60 -1.31
N ILE A 84 1.65 -14.90 -1.06
CA ILE A 84 2.68 -15.76 -1.67
C ILE A 84 2.03 -16.63 -2.77
N ALA A 85 2.54 -16.54 -4.00
CA ALA A 85 1.95 -17.22 -5.16
C ALA A 85 2.58 -18.59 -5.47
N GLY A 86 3.74 -18.91 -4.87
CA GLY A 86 4.54 -20.07 -5.28
C GLY A 86 5.35 -19.81 -6.55
N ASN A 87 6.25 -20.72 -6.88
CA ASN A 87 7.22 -20.52 -7.98
C ASN A 87 6.56 -20.59 -9.37
N THR A 88 5.43 -21.28 -9.48
CA THR A 88 4.67 -21.43 -10.72
C THR A 88 3.31 -20.73 -10.68
N GLY A 89 3.01 -19.99 -9.60
CA GLY A 89 1.73 -19.31 -9.40
C GLY A 89 0.62 -20.26 -8.91
N GLU A 90 1.01 -21.42 -8.37
CA GLU A 90 0.14 -22.51 -7.96
C GLU A 90 -0.56 -22.26 -6.62
N ARG A 91 -0.02 -21.39 -5.76
CA ARG A 91 -0.59 -21.09 -4.44
C ARG A 91 -1.57 -19.92 -4.54
N MET A 92 -2.80 -20.15 -4.09
CA MET A 92 -3.80 -19.10 -3.92
C MET A 92 -3.64 -18.40 -2.56
N PRO A 93 -4.08 -17.14 -2.43
CA PRO A 93 -4.07 -16.44 -1.15
C PRO A 93 -4.81 -17.23 -0.06
N SER A 94 -4.20 -17.35 1.13
CA SER A 94 -4.84 -17.96 2.31
C SER A 94 -5.92 -17.05 2.88
N GLU A 95 -6.77 -17.59 3.76
CA GLU A 95 -7.77 -16.79 4.46
C GLU A 95 -7.14 -15.67 5.30
N ASN A 96 -5.95 -15.89 5.87
CA ASN A 96 -5.22 -14.86 6.62
C ASN A 96 -4.78 -13.70 5.70
N GLU A 97 -4.23 -14.01 4.53
CA GLU A 97 -3.80 -13.01 3.53
C GLU A 97 -4.99 -12.22 2.99
N LEU A 98 -6.12 -12.89 2.73
CA LEU A 98 -7.37 -12.23 2.33
C LEU A 98 -7.95 -11.35 3.44
N ALA A 99 -7.91 -11.81 4.70
CA ALA A 99 -8.32 -11.02 5.86
C ALA A 99 -7.45 -9.77 6.03
N ALA A 100 -6.13 -9.88 5.84
CA ALA A 100 -5.19 -8.77 5.86
C ALA A 100 -5.54 -7.71 4.80
N ALA A 101 -5.82 -8.14 3.57
CA ALA A 101 -6.20 -7.24 2.47
C ALA A 101 -7.54 -6.52 2.76
N ARG A 102 -8.54 -7.25 3.28
CA ARG A 102 -9.84 -6.66 3.69
C ARG A 102 -9.65 -5.64 4.81
N PHE A 103 -8.83 -5.95 5.81
CA PHE A 103 -8.52 -5.05 6.91
C PHE A 103 -7.85 -3.78 6.40
N GLN A 104 -6.78 -3.91 5.59
CA GLN A 104 -6.07 -2.76 5.02
C GLN A 104 -7.01 -1.88 4.19
N GLY A 105 -7.86 -2.49 3.36
CA GLY A 105 -8.87 -1.77 2.57
C GLY A 105 -9.83 -0.96 3.44
N LYS A 106 -10.38 -1.56 4.50
CA LYS A 106 -11.25 -0.87 5.47
C LYS A 106 -10.50 0.29 6.15
N TYR A 107 -9.29 0.05 6.63
CA TYR A 107 -8.48 1.05 7.33
C TYR A 107 -8.15 2.26 6.43
N VAL A 108 -7.69 1.99 5.21
CA VAL A 108 -7.41 3.02 4.19
C VAL A 108 -8.68 3.82 3.85
N ALA A 109 -9.81 3.15 3.63
CA ALA A 109 -11.06 3.82 3.28
C ALA A 109 -11.56 4.73 4.41
N MET A 110 -11.46 4.28 5.67
CA MET A 110 -11.82 5.09 6.83
C MET A 110 -10.94 6.33 6.94
N LEU A 111 -9.61 6.18 6.88
CA LEU A 111 -8.68 7.31 6.92
C LEU A 111 -8.90 8.28 5.76
N ALA A 112 -9.10 7.76 4.55
CA ALA A 112 -9.37 8.57 3.37
C ALA A 112 -10.68 9.37 3.51
N SER A 113 -11.73 8.75 4.08
CA SER A 113 -13.02 9.42 4.31
C SER A 113 -12.88 10.58 5.32
N THR A 114 -12.18 10.34 6.44
CA THR A 114 -11.92 11.38 7.45
C THR A 114 -11.07 12.52 6.88
N LEU A 115 -10.00 12.19 6.15
CA LEU A 115 -9.09 13.19 5.59
C LEU A 115 -9.73 13.97 4.43
N ALA A 116 -10.57 13.34 3.61
CA ALA A 116 -11.18 13.99 2.44
C ALA A 116 -11.96 15.26 2.80
N GLN A 117 -12.59 15.30 3.98
CA GLN A 117 -13.34 16.46 4.48
C GLN A 117 -12.43 17.66 4.78
N HIS A 118 -11.21 17.41 5.27
CA HIS A 118 -10.30 18.43 5.79
C HIS A 118 -9.08 18.68 4.89
N ARG A 119 -8.92 17.87 3.83
CA ARG A 119 -7.70 17.87 3.00
C ARG A 119 -7.38 19.24 2.41
N ARG A 120 -8.37 19.99 1.93
CA ARG A 120 -8.11 21.30 1.30
C ARG A 120 -7.60 22.29 2.34
N GLU A 121 -8.29 22.38 3.47
CA GLU A 121 -7.92 23.26 4.58
C GLU A 121 -6.48 23.00 5.05
N ILE A 122 -6.09 21.73 5.20
CA ILE A 122 -4.71 21.36 5.57
C ILE A 122 -3.69 21.83 4.53
N ILE A 123 -3.98 21.67 3.24
CA ILE A 123 -3.04 22.03 2.18
C ILE A 123 -2.95 23.55 2.00
N ASP A 124 -4.08 24.25 2.06
CA ASP A 124 -4.15 25.69 1.91
C ASP A 124 -3.41 26.39 3.06
N ALA A 125 -3.56 25.90 4.30
CA ALA A 125 -2.87 26.43 5.48
C ALA A 125 -1.33 26.29 5.44
N MET A 126 -0.78 25.41 4.60
CA MET A 126 0.68 25.24 4.45
C MET A 126 1.27 26.10 3.31
N CYS A 127 0.42 26.76 2.52
CA CYS A 127 0.83 27.61 1.39
C CYS A 127 0.89 29.11 1.76
N GLU A 128 0.50 29.46 2.98
CA GLU A 128 0.64 30.79 3.60
C GLU A 128 1.99 30.94 4.31
#